data_AF-A0A3D1QA27-F1
#
_entry.id   AF-A0A3D1QA27-F1
#
_cell.length_a   1.000
_cell.length_b   1.000
_cell.length_c   1.000
_cell.angle_alpha   90.00
_cell.angle_beta   90.00
_cell.angle_gamma   90.00
#
_symmetry.space_group_name_H-M   'P 1'
#
loop_
_entity.id
_entity.type
_entity.pdbx_description
1 polymer ?
#
loop_
_entity_poly.entity_id
_entity_poly.type
_entity_poly.pdbx_seq_one_letter_code
_entity_poly.pdbx_strand_id
1 'polypeptide(L)'
;MTKENEDRFITLSLAFEVYGRETEELKNEGYMISFCCVTPKGEEFINKYIEDHKHAVLDSMRKNHCSLCEVQEELNFQNYLTIVKICDRLCEDGYLVNSGGYDYRLKD
;
A
#
# COMPACT_ATOMS: atom_id res chain seq x y z
N MET A 1 -11.46 -9.10 -1.80
CA MET A 1 -10.12 -8.64 -2.26
C MET A 1 -9.42 -9.83 -2.92
N THR A 2 -8.77 -9.66 -4.08
CA THR A 2 -8.01 -10.75 -4.71
C THR A 2 -6.53 -10.57 -4.42
N LYS A 3 -5.84 -11.69 -4.15
CA LYS A 3 -4.38 -11.70 -3.95
C LYS A 3 -3.63 -11.05 -5.12
N GLU A 4 -4.12 -11.25 -6.35
CA GLU A 4 -3.55 -10.63 -7.55
C GLU A 4 -3.53 -9.10 -7.50
N ASN A 5 -4.60 -8.47 -6.98
CA ASN A 5 -4.65 -7.01 -6.87
C ASN A 5 -3.71 -6.49 -5.77
N GLU A 6 -3.56 -7.23 -4.66
CA GLU A 6 -2.55 -6.92 -3.65
C GLU A 6 -1.14 -7.05 -4.23
N ASP A 7 -0.83 -8.15 -4.90
CA ASP A 7 0.50 -8.37 -5.51
C ASP A 7 0.83 -7.30 -6.57
N ARG A 8 -0.16 -6.91 -7.38
CA ARG A 8 -0.03 -5.79 -8.35
C ARG A 8 0.22 -4.46 -7.62
N PHE A 9 -0.57 -4.14 -6.59
CA PHE A 9 -0.39 -2.93 -5.79
C PHE A 9 1.00 -2.85 -5.16
N ILE A 10 1.47 -3.95 -4.56
CA ILE A 10 2.80 -4.02 -3.95
C ILE A 10 3.90 -3.86 -4.96
N THR A 11 3.83 -4.58 -6.09
CA THR A 11 4.86 -4.50 -7.12
C THR A 11 5.01 -3.07 -7.65
N LEU A 12 3.88 -2.41 -7.91
CA LEU A 12 3.88 -1.03 -8.39
C LEU A 12 4.38 -0.05 -7.32
N SER A 13 3.97 -0.23 -6.05
CA SER A 13 4.38 0.64 -4.94
C SER A 13 5.87 0.50 -4.59
N LEU A 14 6.48 -0.66 -4.87
CA LEU A 14 7.89 -0.93 -4.59
C LEU A 14 8.83 -0.60 -5.76
N ALA A 15 8.33 -0.14 -6.91
CA ALA A 15 9.14 0.11 -8.10
C ALA A 15 10.38 1.00 -7.81
N PHE A 16 10.24 1.97 -6.90
CA PHE A 16 11.32 2.90 -6.57
C PHE A 16 12.21 2.45 -5.39
N GLU A 17 11.97 1.25 -4.83
CA GLU A 17 12.64 0.75 -3.63
C GLU A 17 13.62 -0.38 -3.94
N VAL A 18 14.55 -0.64 -3.00
CA VAL A 18 15.58 -1.69 -3.11
C VAL A 18 14.98 -3.09 -3.29
N TYR A 19 13.70 -3.26 -2.95
CA TYR A 19 12.95 -4.51 -3.05
C TYR A 19 12.02 -4.59 -4.27
N GLY A 20 12.02 -3.58 -5.14
CA GLY A 20 11.24 -3.58 -6.37
C GLY A 20 11.64 -4.71 -7.32
N ARG A 21 10.67 -5.24 -8.07
CA ARG A 21 10.89 -6.27 -9.08
C ARG A 21 10.31 -5.83 -10.41
N GLU A 22 11.06 -6.02 -11.49
CA GLU A 22 10.53 -5.85 -12.85
C GLU A 22 9.59 -7.01 -13.20
N THR A 23 8.45 -6.69 -13.77
CA THR A 23 7.48 -7.68 -14.25
C THR A 23 7.10 -7.39 -15.69
N GLU A 24 7.44 -8.29 -16.60
CA GLU A 24 7.07 -8.17 -18.02
C GLU A 24 5.55 -8.10 -18.23
N GLU A 25 4.78 -8.77 -17.37
CA GLU A 25 3.31 -8.69 -17.38
C GLU A 25 2.81 -7.26 -17.17
N LEU A 26 3.23 -6.58 -16.08
CA LEU A 26 2.80 -5.19 -15.82
C LEU A 26 3.33 -4.21 -16.86
N LYS A 27 4.47 -4.49 -17.51
CA LYS A 27 4.96 -3.71 -18.65
C LYS A 27 4.05 -3.88 -19.87
N ASN A 28 3.69 -5.12 -20.21
CA ASN A 28 2.77 -5.42 -21.30
C ASN A 28 1.36 -4.86 -21.06
N GLU A 29 0.91 -4.86 -19.81
CA GLU A 29 -0.35 -4.22 -19.38
C GLU A 29 -0.26 -2.68 -19.34
N GLY A 30 0.93 -2.10 -19.46
CA GLY A 30 1.16 -0.66 -19.51
C GLY A 30 1.12 0.04 -18.14
N TYR A 31 1.32 -0.68 -17.04
CA TYR A 31 1.43 -0.11 -15.69
C TYR A 31 2.86 0.35 -15.33
N MET A 32 3.87 -0.22 -15.98
CA MET A 32 5.29 0.11 -15.75
C MET A 32 6.06 0.26 -17.06
N ILE A 33 7.12 1.07 -17.02
CA ILE A 33 8.09 1.21 -18.12
C ILE A 33 9.33 0.37 -17.84
N SER A 34 9.80 0.41 -16.59
CA SER A 34 10.94 -0.33 -16.07
C SER A 34 10.72 -0.58 -14.58
N PHE A 35 11.58 -1.38 -13.95
CA PHE A 35 11.50 -1.61 -12.49
C PHE A 35 11.46 -0.32 -11.68
N CYS A 36 12.07 0.77 -12.16
CA CYS A 36 12.16 2.07 -11.48
C CYS A 36 11.19 3.13 -12.00
N CYS A 37 10.22 2.80 -12.85
CA CYS A 37 9.30 3.77 -13.44
C CYS A 37 7.89 3.18 -13.62
N VAL A 38 6.93 3.74 -12.88
CA VAL A 38 5.49 3.47 -13.02
C VAL A 38 4.88 4.45 -14.04
N THR A 39 3.92 3.99 -14.85
CA THR A 39 3.21 4.85 -15.81
C THR A 39 2.07 5.62 -15.11
N PRO A 40 1.47 6.64 -15.73
CA PRO A 40 0.26 7.27 -15.19
C PRO A 40 -0.87 6.28 -14.87
N LYS A 41 -1.02 5.23 -15.68
CA LYS A 41 -1.98 4.14 -15.44
C LYS A 41 -1.66 3.37 -14.15
N GLY A 42 -0.39 3.11 -13.88
CA GLY A 42 0.07 2.47 -12.64
C GLY A 42 -0.16 3.36 -11.42
N GLU A 43 0.15 4.65 -11.52
CA GLU A 43 -0.13 5.63 -10.46
C GLU A 43 -1.64 5.74 -10.18
N GLU A 44 -2.48 5.79 -11.21
CA GLU A 44 -3.95 5.76 -11.05
C GLU A 44 -4.43 4.49 -10.33
N PHE A 45 -3.85 3.33 -10.66
CA PHE A 45 -4.15 2.08 -9.96
C PHE A 45 -3.76 2.15 -8.48
N ILE A 46 -2.55 2.61 -8.16
CA ILE A 46 -2.08 2.77 -6.77
C ILE A 46 -3.04 3.69 -6.01
N ASN A 47 -3.31 4.89 -6.54
CA ASN A 47 -4.12 5.88 -5.86
C ASN A 47 -5.56 5.39 -5.67
N LYS A 48 -6.15 4.75 -6.69
CA LYS A 48 -7.47 4.13 -6.54
C LYS A 48 -7.48 3.05 -5.48
N TYR A 49 -6.46 2.19 -5.44
CA TYR A 49 -6.34 1.14 -4.44
C TYR A 49 -6.29 1.74 -3.02
N ILE A 50 -5.50 2.80 -2.80
CA ILE A 50 -5.48 3.52 -1.52
C ILE A 50 -6.85 4.08 -1.17
N GLU A 51 -7.48 4.81 -2.09
CA GLU A 51 -8.78 5.44 -1.86
C GLU A 51 -9.88 4.43 -1.51
N ASP A 52 -9.86 3.27 -2.17
CA ASP A 52 -10.84 2.20 -1.93
C ASP A 52 -10.67 1.56 -0.52
N HIS A 53 -9.49 1.67 0.11
CA HIS A 53 -9.19 1.00 1.39
C HIS A 53 -8.88 1.94 2.57
N LYS A 54 -8.60 3.23 2.34
CA LYS A 54 -8.12 4.15 3.37
C LYS A 54 -9.03 4.25 4.59
N HIS A 55 -10.36 4.29 4.38
CA HIS A 55 -11.31 4.47 5.47
C HIS A 55 -11.36 3.23 6.35
N ALA A 56 -11.35 2.04 5.76
CA ALA A 56 -11.32 0.78 6.51
C ALA A 56 -10.03 0.64 7.32
N VAL A 57 -8.89 1.03 6.76
CA VAL A 57 -7.59 1.06 7.47
C VAL A 57 -7.64 2.04 8.63
N LEU A 58 -8.06 3.28 8.43
CA LEU A 58 -8.14 4.28 9.50
C LEU A 58 -9.12 3.87 10.61
N ASP A 59 -10.25 3.26 10.25
CA ASP A 59 -11.23 2.79 11.24
C ASP A 59 -10.71 1.58 12.03
N SER A 60 -9.99 0.66 11.38
CA SER A 60 -9.35 -0.45 12.08
C SER A 60 -8.22 0.04 13.00
N MET A 61 -7.38 0.99 12.56
CA MET A 61 -6.34 1.62 13.40
C MET A 61 -6.92 2.37 14.61
N ARG A 62 -8.13 2.93 14.50
CA ARG A 62 -8.83 3.56 15.65
C ARG A 62 -9.27 2.55 16.70
N LYS A 63 -9.64 1.33 16.29
CA LYS A 63 -10.05 0.25 17.20
C LYS A 63 -8.84 -0.48 17.78
N ASN A 64 -7.86 -0.78 16.93
CA ASN A 64 -6.66 -1.54 17.24
C ASN A 64 -5.52 -0.56 17.52
N HIS A 65 -5.39 -0.16 18.78
CA HIS A 65 -4.51 0.94 19.18
C HIS A 65 -3.01 0.75 18.86
N CYS A 66 -2.52 -0.43 18.44
CA CYS A 66 -1.06 -0.67 18.42
C CYS A 66 -0.47 -1.63 17.37
N SER A 67 -1.21 -2.34 16.50
CA SER A 67 -0.57 -3.35 15.62
C SER A 67 -1.09 -3.38 14.19
N LEU A 68 -0.18 -3.15 13.22
CA LEU A 68 -0.47 -3.37 11.80
C LEU A 68 -0.84 -4.81 11.47
N CYS A 69 -0.36 -5.80 12.23
CA CYS A 69 -0.73 -7.20 12.02
C CYS A 69 -2.21 -7.41 12.33
N GLU A 70 -2.72 -6.83 13.42
CA GLU A 70 -4.14 -6.92 13.79
C GLU A 70 -5.03 -6.24 12.74
N VAL A 71 -4.58 -5.10 12.21
CA VAL A 71 -5.28 -4.39 11.13
C VAL A 71 -5.28 -5.20 9.83
N GLN A 72 -4.15 -5.81 9.48
CA GLN A 72 -4.04 -6.70 8.32
C GLN A 72 -4.99 -7.90 8.44
N GLU A 73 -5.04 -8.53 9.62
CA GLU A 73 -5.92 -9.67 9.90
C GLU A 73 -7.40 -9.26 9.88
N GLU A 74 -7.80 -8.15 10.52
CA GLU A 74 -9.18 -7.65 10.50
C GLU A 74 -9.67 -7.39 9.07
N LEU A 75 -8.82 -6.76 8.25
CA LEU A 75 -9.17 -6.37 6.88
C LEU A 75 -8.92 -7.48 5.84
N ASN A 76 -8.43 -8.64 6.28
CA ASN A 76 -8.13 -9.81 5.44
C ASN A 76 -7.14 -9.52 4.29
N PHE A 77 -6.22 -8.58 4.49
CA PHE A 77 -5.10 -8.40 3.56
C PHE A 77 -4.21 -9.64 3.61
N GLN A 78 -3.88 -10.19 2.45
CA GLN A 78 -3.05 -11.39 2.34
C GLN A 78 -1.56 -11.08 2.44
N ASN A 79 -1.17 -9.85 2.13
CA ASN A 79 0.21 -9.40 2.17
C ASN A 79 0.39 -8.27 3.20
N TYR A 80 1.29 -8.47 4.16
CA TYR A 80 1.61 -7.46 5.18
C TYR A 80 2.14 -6.16 4.59
N LEU A 81 2.84 -6.22 3.46
CA LEU A 81 3.30 -4.99 2.79
C LEU A 81 2.14 -4.14 2.29
N THR A 82 0.94 -4.71 2.10
CA THR A 82 -0.22 -3.97 1.60
C THR A 82 -0.62 -2.91 2.61
N ILE A 83 -0.72 -3.32 3.89
CA ILE A 83 -1.05 -2.38 4.95
C ILE A 83 0.07 -1.36 5.16
N VAL A 84 1.33 -1.78 5.08
CA VAL A 84 2.49 -0.88 5.20
C VAL A 84 2.42 0.23 4.15
N LYS A 85 2.22 -0.11 2.87
CA LYS A 85 2.18 0.89 1.79
C LYS A 85 0.95 1.77 1.82
N ILE A 86 -0.19 1.26 2.28
CA ILE A 86 -1.34 2.11 2.57
C ILE A 86 -1.00 3.10 3.69
N CYS A 87 -0.40 2.64 4.78
CA CYS A 87 -0.02 3.49 5.90
C CYS A 87 1.06 4.52 5.54
N ASP A 88 2.03 4.19 4.70
CA ASP A 88 3.01 5.13 4.15
C ASP A 88 2.29 6.28 3.43
N ARG A 89 1.37 5.98 2.51
CA ARG A 89 0.59 7.01 1.81
C ARG A 89 -0.28 7.83 2.78
N LEU A 90 -0.90 7.19 3.76
CA LEU A 90 -1.70 7.90 4.77
C LEU A 90 -0.85 8.81 5.67
N CYS A 91 0.44 8.54 5.84
CA CYS A 91 1.37 9.47 6.49
C CYS A 91 1.63 10.69 5.61
N GLU A 92 1.88 10.50 4.31
CA GLU A 92 2.09 11.57 3.34
C GLU A 92 0.87 12.49 3.24
N ASP A 93 -0.33 11.91 3.23
CA ASP A 93 -1.60 12.63 3.23
C ASP A 93 -1.93 13.28 4.59
N GLY A 94 -1.15 12.97 5.63
CA GLY A 94 -1.25 13.57 6.95
C GLY A 94 -2.36 13.00 7.83
N TYR A 95 -2.86 11.79 7.57
CA TYR A 95 -3.78 11.07 8.45
C TYR A 95 -3.05 10.30 9.56
N LEU A 96 -1.85 9.82 9.26
CA LEU A 96 -1.02 9.04 10.18
C LEU A 96 0.33 9.74 10.43
N VAL A 97 1.01 9.30 11.48
CA VAL A 97 2.40 9.63 11.79
C VAL A 97 3.19 8.32 11.91
N ASN A 98 4.29 8.21 11.19
CA ASN A 98 5.24 7.11 11.35
C ASN A 98 6.22 7.47 12.48
N SER A 99 6.16 6.71 13.58
CA SER A 99 7.02 6.91 14.78
C SER A 99 8.37 6.20 14.67
N GLY A 100 8.65 5.56 13.53
CA GLY A 100 9.87 4.83 13.23
C GLY A 100 9.57 3.39 12.81
N GLY A 101 10.22 2.94 11.72
CA GLY A 101 10.01 1.58 11.19
C GLY A 101 8.57 1.37 10.73
N TYR A 102 7.89 0.39 11.31
CA TYR A 102 6.50 0.02 10.99
C TYR A 102 5.50 0.43 12.10
N ASP A 103 5.86 1.39 12.96
CA ASP A 103 4.97 1.95 14.00
C ASP A 103 4.21 3.17 13.45
N TYR A 104 2.93 2.98 13.12
CA TYR A 104 2.05 4.03 12.60
C TYR A 104 0.99 4.39 13.63
N ARG A 105 0.72 5.69 13.78
CA ARG A 105 -0.27 6.21 14.73
C ARG A 105 -1.18 7.22 14.06
N LEU A 106 -2.41 7.32 14.54
CA LEU A 106 -3.32 8.38 14.13
C LEU A 106 -2.70 9.73 14.49
N LYS A 107 -2.79 10.68 13.56
CA LYS A 107 -2.40 12.06 13.82
C LYS A 107 -3.49 12.74 14.67
N ASP A 108 -3.10 13.31 15.80
CA ASP A 108 -3.98 14.06 16.72
C ASP A 108 -4.56 15.34 16.08
#